data_AF-A0A428YXQ0-F1
#
_entry.id   AF-A0A428YXQ0-F1
#
_cell.length_a   1.000
_cell.length_b   1.000
_cell.length_c   1.000
_cell.angle_alpha   90.00
_cell.angle_beta   90.00
_cell.angle_gamma   90.00
#
_symmetry.space_group_name_H-M   'P 1'
#
loop_
_entity.id
_entity.type
_entity.pdbx_description
1 polymer ?
#
loop_
_entity_poly.entity_id
_entity_poly.type
_entity_poly.pdbx_seq_one_letter_code
_entity_poly.pdbx_strand_id
1 'polypeptide(L)'
;MQDSPAPDVVPFGWEPAAAGEVDETDGDVYFRFPTPDDPAPGTRRLLAMSLYASLLGLAGVGIGIRGLVSQIGGGAPGWYVPVLAFLGMVSVALSVGAFLSIHRRVLPWLLLLGAALPLIADIMLAVAY
;
A
#
# COMPACT_ATOMS: atom_id res chain seq x y z
N MET A 1 -58.00 -2.06 -29.46
CA MET A 1 -56.53 -2.23 -29.47
C MET A 1 -55.99 -1.30 -28.41
N GLN A 2 -55.53 -1.85 -27.29
CA GLN A 2 -54.89 -1.09 -26.22
C GLN A 2 -53.41 -0.98 -26.58
N ASP A 3 -52.96 0.22 -26.92
CA ASP A 3 -51.53 0.50 -27.05
C ASP A 3 -50.98 0.69 -25.63
N SER A 4 -50.23 -0.29 -25.14
CA SER A 4 -49.41 -0.16 -23.94
C SER A 4 -48.45 1.01 -24.11
N PRO A 5 -48.36 1.98 -23.17
CA PRO A 5 -47.25 2.92 -23.19
C PRO A 5 -45.97 2.13 -22.91
N ALA A 6 -45.03 2.19 -23.84
CA ALA A 6 -43.71 1.58 -23.72
C ALA A 6 -43.03 2.07 -22.43
N PRO A 7 -42.26 1.21 -21.73
CA PRO A 7 -41.54 1.60 -20.52
C PRO A 7 -40.58 2.75 -20.83
N ASP A 8 -40.69 3.79 -20.02
CA ASP A 8 -39.85 4.99 -20.04
C ASP A 8 -38.38 4.58 -20.10
N VAL A 9 -37.74 4.90 -21.22
CA VAL A 9 -36.34 4.54 -21.46
C VAL A 9 -35.52 5.45 -20.58
N VAL A 10 -34.99 4.92 -19.48
CA VAL A 10 -34.07 5.66 -18.62
C VAL A 10 -32.88 6.13 -19.47
N PRO A 11 -32.70 7.46 -19.66
CA PRO A 11 -31.55 7.95 -20.39
C PRO A 11 -30.31 7.65 -19.55
N PHE A 12 -29.41 6.83 -20.08
CA PHE A 12 -28.12 6.56 -19.45
C PHE A 12 -27.38 7.90 -19.34
N GLY A 13 -27.38 8.48 -18.14
CA GLY A 13 -26.96 9.85 -17.88
C GLY A 13 -25.48 10.08 -18.14
N TRP A 14 -25.18 10.69 -19.29
CA TRP A 14 -24.03 11.57 -19.49
C TRP A 14 -24.47 13.00 -19.85
N GLU A 15 -25.78 13.25 -19.88
CA GLU A 15 -26.34 14.60 -19.96
C GLU A 15 -26.18 15.28 -18.58
N PRO A 16 -25.56 16.47 -18.52
CA PRO A 16 -25.51 17.22 -17.29
C PRO A 16 -26.94 17.59 -16.91
N ALA A 17 -27.43 16.99 -15.82
CA ALA A 17 -28.67 17.39 -15.19
C ALA A 17 -28.59 18.91 -14.98
N ALA A 18 -29.55 19.65 -15.54
CA ALA A 18 -29.70 21.07 -15.26
C ALA A 18 -29.72 21.21 -13.73
N ALA A 19 -28.88 22.11 -13.20
CA ALA A 19 -28.69 22.34 -11.77
C ALA A 19 -30.02 22.70 -11.10
N GLY A 20 -30.79 21.68 -10.73
CA GLY A 20 -31.89 21.78 -9.79
C GLY A 20 -31.30 21.83 -8.40
N GLU A 21 -31.73 22.82 -7.62
CA GLU A 21 -31.37 23.08 -6.23
C GLU A 21 -31.11 21.80 -5.45
N VAL A 22 -29.86 21.63 -4.99
CA VAL A 22 -29.46 20.53 -4.12
C VAL A 22 -29.74 20.97 -2.68
N ASP A 23 -30.69 20.28 -2.06
CA ASP A 23 -31.10 20.42 -0.66
C ASP A 23 -29.91 20.17 0.29
N GLU A 24 -29.71 21.08 1.25
CA GLU A 24 -28.50 21.24 2.07
C GLU A 24 -28.41 20.27 3.28
N THR A 25 -29.16 19.18 3.26
CA THR A 25 -29.31 18.27 4.42
C THR A 25 -29.13 16.80 4.06
N ASP A 26 -27.91 16.41 3.68
CA ASP A 26 -27.45 15.05 3.96
C ASP A 26 -25.94 15.02 4.26
N GLY A 27 -25.58 14.25 5.29
CA GLY A 27 -24.24 14.19 5.87
C GLY A 27 -23.28 13.37 5.01
N ASP A 28 -23.00 13.86 3.81
CA ASP A 28 -22.28 13.10 2.80
C ASP A 28 -20.77 13.05 3.06
N VAL A 29 -20.27 11.82 3.09
CA VAL A 29 -18.85 11.46 3.02
C VAL A 29 -18.27 12.11 1.76
N TYR A 30 -17.63 13.26 1.96
CA TYR A 30 -17.10 14.10 0.88
C TYR A 30 -15.93 13.39 0.19
N PHE A 31 -16.24 12.58 -0.83
CA PHE A 31 -15.26 12.22 -1.85
C PHE A 31 -14.89 13.49 -2.63
N ARG A 32 -13.94 14.26 -2.10
CA ARG A 32 -13.38 15.41 -2.81
C ARG A 32 -12.53 14.90 -3.96
N PHE A 33 -12.93 15.20 -5.19
CA PHE A 33 -12.07 14.99 -6.35
C PHE A 33 -10.84 15.92 -6.29
N PRO A 34 -9.65 15.43 -6.68
CA PRO A 34 -8.42 16.21 -6.67
C PRO A 34 -8.64 17.54 -7.41
N THR A 35 -8.48 18.65 -6.69
CA THR A 35 -8.56 19.99 -7.28
C THR A 35 -7.22 20.27 -7.98
N PRO A 36 -7.15 21.00 -9.11
CA PRO A 36 -5.88 21.27 -9.81
C PRO A 36 -4.79 21.92 -8.95
N ASP A 37 -5.19 22.58 -7.86
CA ASP A 37 -4.31 23.22 -6.87
C ASP A 37 -3.88 22.30 -5.73
N ASP A 38 -4.38 21.05 -5.67
CA ASP A 38 -3.88 20.07 -4.71
C ASP A 38 -2.47 19.65 -5.15
N PRO A 39 -1.44 19.82 -4.30
CA PRO A 39 -0.07 19.51 -4.67
C PRO A 39 0.03 18.01 -4.97
N ALA A 40 0.10 17.68 -6.26
CA ALA A 40 0.28 16.31 -6.71
C ALA A 40 1.48 15.70 -5.97
N PRO A 41 1.36 14.47 -5.43
CA PRO A 41 2.48 13.80 -4.81
C PRO A 41 3.61 13.69 -5.85
N GLY A 42 4.67 14.47 -5.65
CA GLY A 42 5.68 14.66 -6.68
C GLY A 42 6.26 13.33 -7.17
N THR A 43 6.25 13.11 -8.49
CA THR A 43 6.65 11.86 -9.14
C THR A 43 8.03 11.36 -8.68
N ARG A 44 8.97 12.28 -8.40
CA ARG A 44 10.29 11.95 -7.83
C ARG A 44 10.22 11.30 -6.44
N ARG A 45 9.27 11.72 -5.60
CA ARG A 45 9.05 11.16 -4.26
C ARG A 45 8.48 9.75 -4.34
N LEU A 46 7.53 9.52 -5.25
CA LEU A 46 6.97 8.19 -5.51
C LEU A 46 8.03 7.23 -6.03
N LEU A 47 8.86 7.67 -6.97
CA LEU A 47 9.94 6.86 -7.54
C LEU A 47 11.02 6.52 -6.51
N ALA A 48 11.39 7.47 -5.65
CA ALA A 48 12.34 7.21 -4.57
C ALA A 48 11.78 6.19 -3.55
N MET A 49 10.50 6.30 -3.20
CA MET A 49 9.85 5.37 -2.28
C MET A 49 9.69 3.97 -2.87
N SER A 50 9.29 3.87 -4.13
CA SER A 50 9.18 2.57 -4.82
C SER A 50 10.54 1.90 -4.96
N LEU A 51 11.58 2.67 -5.29
CA LEU A 51 12.94 2.15 -5.34
C LEU A 51 13.38 1.63 -3.97
N TYR A 52 13.15 2.40 -2.90
CA TYR A 52 13.51 1.98 -1.55
C TYR A 52 12.73 0.74 -1.10
N ALA A 53 11.42 0.71 -1.33
CA ALA A 53 10.59 -0.46 -1.03
C ALA A 53 11.02 -1.69 -1.84
N SER A 54 11.43 -1.50 -3.10
CA SER A 54 11.94 -2.59 -3.94
C SER A 54 13.25 -3.14 -3.40
N LEU A 55 14.15 -2.28 -2.92
CA LEU A 55 15.40 -2.70 -2.27
C LEU A 55 15.12 -3.49 -0.98
N LEU A 56 14.20 -3.02 -0.14
CA LEU A 56 13.77 -3.76 1.05
C LEU A 56 13.17 -5.13 0.68
N GLY A 57 12.30 -5.17 -0.32
CA GLY A 57 11.68 -6.41 -0.81
C GLY A 57 12.71 -7.40 -1.34
N LEU A 58 13.66 -6.94 -2.17
CA LEU A 58 14.76 -7.77 -2.70
C LEU A 58 15.66 -8.31 -1.58
N ALA A 59 15.99 -7.48 -0.59
CA ALA A 59 16.75 -7.91 0.57
C ALA A 59 15.99 -8.97 1.38
N GLY A 60 14.68 -8.77 1.63
CA GLY A 60 13.83 -9.75 2.30
C GLY A 60 13.77 -11.09 1.58
N VAL A 61 13.68 -11.09 0.25
CA VAL A 61 13.74 -12.32 -0.57
C VAL A 61 15.09 -13.02 -0.40
N GLY A 62 16.20 -12.27 -0.44
CA GLY A 62 17.53 -12.82 -0.22
C GLY A 62 17.66 -13.50 1.15
N ILE A 63 17.11 -12.88 2.19
CA ILE A 63 17.10 -13.44 3.55
C ILE A 63 16.22 -14.69 3.62
N GLY A 64 15.05 -14.69 2.99
CA GLY A 64 14.18 -15.87 2.93
C GLY A 64 14.86 -17.07 2.27
N ILE A 65 15.59 -16.84 1.16
CA ILE A 65 16.38 -17.88 0.48
C ILE A 65 17.50 -18.38 1.40
N ARG A 66 18.25 -17.47 2.03
CA ARG A 66 19.30 -17.84 2.99
C ARG A 66 18.74 -18.64 4.17
N GLY A 67 17.56 -18.26 4.64
CA GLY A 67 16.83 -18.93 5.71
C GLY A 67 16.48 -20.38 5.34
N LEU A 68 15.96 -20.58 4.14
CA LEU A 68 15.65 -21.90 3.59
C LEU A 68 16.90 -22.78 3.45
N VAL A 69 18.00 -22.23 2.96
CA VAL A 69 19.28 -22.95 2.83
C VAL A 69 19.81 -23.39 4.21
N SER A 70 19.75 -22.52 5.22
CA SER A 70 20.20 -22.86 6.58
C SER A 70 19.32 -23.94 7.22
N GLN A 71 18.01 -23.93 6.95
CA GLN A 71 17.08 -24.95 7.44
C GLN A 71 17.34 -26.34 6.80
N ILE A 72 17.64 -26.39 5.51
CA ILE A 72 17.99 -27.63 4.80
C ILE A 72 19.36 -28.15 5.23
N GLY A 73 20.30 -27.25 5.51
CA GLY A 73 21.65 -27.58 5.99
C GLY A 73 21.71 -28.14 7.41
N GLY A 74 20.60 -28.18 8.14
CA GLY A 74 20.51 -28.75 9.50
C GLY A 74 21.22 -27.93 10.59
N GLY A 75 21.75 -26.75 10.26
CA GLY A 75 22.44 -25.87 11.20
C GLY A 75 21.52 -24.87 11.94
N ALA A 76 20.27 -24.71 11.48
CA ALA A 76 19.36 -23.71 12.00
C ALA A 76 18.43 -24.26 13.11
N PRO A 77 18.29 -23.55 14.24
CA PRO A 77 17.27 -23.84 15.24
C PRO A 77 15.86 -23.72 14.66
N GLY A 78 14.90 -24.55 15.10
CA GLY A 78 13.52 -24.54 14.55
C GLY A 78 12.73 -23.23 14.75
N TRP A 79 13.20 -22.34 15.63
CA TRP A 79 12.61 -21.00 15.84
C TRP A 79 13.12 -19.95 14.84
N TYR A 80 14.19 -20.25 14.10
CA TYR A 80 14.84 -19.30 13.21
C TYR A 80 13.93 -18.88 12.04
N VAL A 81 13.32 -19.84 11.35
CA VAL A 81 12.40 -19.58 10.23
C VAL A 81 11.16 -18.76 10.63
N PRO A 82 10.44 -19.09 11.72
CA PRO A 82 9.28 -18.28 12.12
C PRO A 82 9.67 -16.85 12.58
N VAL A 83 10.85 -16.66 13.18
CA VAL A 83 11.35 -15.32 13.54
C VAL A 83 11.67 -14.50 12.28
N LEU A 84 12.38 -15.08 11.32
CA LEU A 84 12.65 -14.43 10.03
C LEU A 84 11.35 -14.04 9.30
N ALA A 85 10.36 -14.95 9.30
CA ALA A 85 9.07 -14.68 8.69
C ALA A 85 8.33 -13.51 9.39
N PHE A 86 8.38 -13.47 10.73
CA PHE A 86 7.74 -12.40 11.50
C PHE A 86 8.39 -11.03 11.24
N LEU A 87 9.72 -10.93 11.31
CA LEU A 87 10.44 -9.68 11.05
C LEU A 87 10.24 -9.21 9.61
N GLY A 88 10.30 -10.13 8.63
CA GLY A 88 9.99 -9.83 7.24
C GLY A 88 8.57 -9.29 7.06
N MET A 89 7.58 -9.90 7.72
CA MET A 89 6.19 -9.46 7.67
C MET A 89 6.00 -8.06 8.30
N VAL A 90 6.71 -7.75 9.39
CA VAL A 90 6.74 -6.41 9.98
C VAL A 90 7.35 -5.40 9.01
N SER A 91 8.47 -5.72 8.36
CA SER A 91 9.10 -4.85 7.35
C SER A 91 8.15 -4.55 6.18
N VAL A 92 7.43 -5.57 5.69
CA VAL A 92 6.41 -5.41 4.64
C VAL A 92 5.25 -4.53 5.13
N ALA A 93 4.73 -4.76 6.34
CA ALA A 93 3.65 -3.97 6.89
C ALA A 93 4.01 -2.48 7.01
N LEU A 94 5.24 -2.16 7.45
CA LEU A 94 5.73 -0.79 7.50
C LEU A 94 5.88 -0.19 6.09
N SER A 95 6.36 -0.96 5.12
CA SER A 95 6.45 -0.54 3.71
C SER A 95 5.07 -0.22 3.14
N VAL A 96 4.07 -1.08 3.36
CA VAL A 96 2.67 -0.85 2.95
C VAL A 96 2.11 0.40 3.63
N GLY A 97 2.33 0.55 4.94
CA GLY A 97 1.92 1.74 5.69
C GLY A 97 2.53 3.04 5.14
N ALA A 98 3.75 2.99 4.61
CA ALA A 98 4.39 4.14 3.98
C ALA A 98 3.63 4.61 2.73
N PHE A 99 3.15 3.68 1.90
CA PHE A 99 2.32 3.98 0.74
C PHE A 99 0.90 4.43 1.11
N LEU A 100 0.30 3.87 2.18
CA LEU A 100 -0.98 4.38 2.68
C LEU A 100 -0.86 5.84 3.18
N SER A 101 0.29 6.20 3.75
CA SER A 101 0.53 7.53 4.30
C SER A 101 0.95 8.58 3.26
N ILE A 102 0.79 8.33 1.97
CA ILE A 102 1.40 9.13 0.88
C ILE A 102 0.98 10.60 0.87
N HIS A 103 -0.24 10.88 1.34
CA HIS A 103 -0.80 12.22 1.52
C HIS A 103 -0.16 13.00 2.68
N ARG A 104 0.59 12.35 3.57
CA ARG A 104 1.33 12.98 4.67
C ARG A 104 2.78 13.26 4.25
N ARG A 105 3.31 14.44 4.59
CA ARG A 105 4.63 14.92 4.14
C ARG A 105 5.82 14.13 4.72
N VAL A 106 5.72 13.63 5.96
CA VAL A 106 6.87 13.04 6.70
C VAL A 106 6.66 11.57 7.10
N LEU A 107 5.42 11.18 7.38
CA LEU A 107 5.05 9.82 7.83
C LEU A 107 5.55 8.67 6.93
N PRO A 108 5.46 8.75 5.60
CA PRO A 108 5.97 7.69 4.72
C PRO A 108 7.46 7.39 4.91
N TRP A 109 8.26 8.43 5.14
CA TRP A 109 9.70 8.29 5.30
C TRP A 109 10.07 7.66 6.64
N LEU A 110 9.33 8.00 7.71
CA LEU A 110 9.52 7.36 9.02
C LEU A 110 9.15 5.87 8.98
N LEU A 111 8.11 5.52 8.23
CA LEU A 111 7.70 4.13 8.06
C LEU A 111 8.70 3.33 7.21
N LEU A 112 9.23 3.91 6.14
CA LEU A 112 10.30 3.29 5.33
C LEU A 112 11.61 3.12 6.12
N LEU A 113 12.02 4.14 6.89
CA LEU A 113 13.17 4.02 7.79
C LEU A 113 12.93 3.00 8.90
N GLY A 114 11.72 2.95 9.44
CA GLY A 114 11.31 1.96 10.42
C GLY A 114 11.34 0.53 9.85
N ALA A 115 10.98 0.34 8.57
CA ALA A 115 10.99 -0.97 7.92
C ALA A 115 12.40 -1.56 7.74
N ALA A 116 13.43 -0.70 7.73
CA ALA A 116 14.82 -1.14 7.68
C ALA A 116 15.27 -1.81 8.99
N LEU A 117 14.75 -1.39 10.15
CA LEU A 117 15.13 -1.96 11.45
C LEU A 117 14.86 -3.48 11.57
N PRO A 118 13.63 -3.99 11.33
CA PRO A 118 13.38 -5.42 11.36
C PRO A 118 14.16 -6.15 10.27
N LEU A 119 14.35 -5.54 9.09
CA LEU A 119 15.15 -6.13 8.03
C LEU A 119 16.63 -6.27 8.41
N ILE A 120 17.22 -5.28 9.09
CA ILE A 120 18.60 -5.36 9.58
C ILE A 120 18.75 -6.48 10.62
N ALA A 121 17.75 -6.63 11.50
CA ALA A 121 17.73 -7.73 12.46
C ALA A 121 17.67 -9.10 11.76
N ASP A 122 16.88 -9.21 10.69
CA ASP A 122 16.82 -10.41 9.84
C ASP A 122 18.17 -10.70 9.17
N ILE A 123 18.84 -9.68 8.63
CA ILE A 123 20.17 -9.83 8.02
C ILE A 123 21.19 -10.32 9.07
N MET A 124 21.20 -9.72 10.25
CA MET A 124 22.10 -10.13 11.34
C MET A 124 21.85 -11.59 11.74
N LEU A 125 20.59 -11.99 11.85
CA LEU A 125 20.22 -13.36 12.16
C LEU A 125 20.65 -14.32 11.05
N ALA A 126 20.45 -13.94 9.79
CA ALA A 126 20.80 -14.75 8.62
C ALA A 126 22.30 -14.89 8.34
N VAL A 127 23.11 -13.99 8.91
CA VAL A 127 24.58 -14.08 8.91
C VAL A 127 25.09 -14.90 10.09
N ALA A 128 24.39 -14.88 11.23
CA ALA A 128 24.78 -15.61 12.44
C ALA A 128 24.56 -17.14 12.34
N TYR A 129 23.62 -17.58 11.50
CA TYR A 129 23.25 -18.98 11.25
C TYR A 129 23.39 -19.35 9.77
#